data_AF-A0A0L1KM43-F1
#
_entry.id   AF-A0A0L1KM43-F1
#
_cell.length_a   1.000
_cell.length_b   1.000
_cell.length_c   1.000
_cell.angle_alpha   90.00
_cell.angle_beta   90.00
_cell.angle_gamma   90.00
#
_symmetry.space_group_name_H-M   'P 1'
#
loop_
_entity.id
_entity.type
_entity.pdbx_description
1 polymer ?
#
loop_
_entity_poly.entity_id
_entity_poly.type
_entity_poly.pdbx_seq_one_letter_code
_entity_poly.pdbx_strand_id
1 'polypeptide(L)'
;MKPGSSCTDSNICSQQASDWTLCVSALPYSKNDKELCLKEETNFSECIESWRGIREENRFFQMRGEYKGEACPQCRPFSCMYESCMQTTMNPKRCSHIMESFRKCVKMTYLADFVQ
;
A
#
# COMPACT_ATOMS: atom_id res chain seq x y z
N MET A 1 -8.66 -30.87 4.36
CA MET A 1 -8.22 -29.70 5.15
C MET A 1 -7.57 -28.72 4.17
N LYS A 2 -8.15 -27.54 3.98
CA LYS A 2 -7.55 -26.51 3.13
C LYS A 2 -6.32 -25.96 3.88
N PRO A 3 -5.14 -25.88 3.26
CA PRO A 3 -4.02 -25.19 3.91
C PRO A 3 -4.43 -23.73 4.04
N GLY A 4 -4.61 -23.30 5.29
CA GLY A 4 -4.75 -21.89 5.62
C GLY A 4 -3.52 -21.18 5.09
N SER A 5 -3.77 -20.14 4.29
CA SER A 5 -2.76 -19.28 3.69
C SER A 5 -1.96 -18.61 4.81
N SER A 6 -0.90 -19.29 5.22
CA SER A 6 0.08 -18.85 6.20
C SER A 6 0.84 -17.66 5.65
N CYS A 7 0.99 -16.64 6.48
CA CYS A 7 1.64 -15.36 6.22
C CYS A 7 3.17 -15.49 6.08
N THR A 8 3.67 -16.25 5.10
CA THR A 8 5.12 -16.42 4.86
C THR A 8 5.68 -15.55 3.73
N ASP A 9 4.84 -14.81 3.02
CA ASP A 9 5.27 -13.92 1.94
C ASP A 9 5.34 -12.44 2.36
N SER A 10 5.71 -12.15 3.62
CA SER A 10 5.84 -10.78 4.14
C SER A 10 6.87 -9.92 3.39
N ASN A 11 7.63 -10.52 2.47
CA ASN A 11 8.69 -9.86 1.72
C ASN A 11 8.26 -9.41 0.32
N ILE A 12 7.04 -9.75 -0.17
CA ILE A 12 6.59 -9.36 -1.51
C ILE A 12 6.67 -7.84 -1.63
N CYS A 13 7.59 -7.38 -2.50
CA CYS A 13 7.80 -5.98 -2.82
C CYS A 13 7.95 -5.07 -1.59
N SER A 14 8.45 -5.62 -0.48
CA SER A 14 8.59 -4.92 0.80
C SER A 14 9.54 -3.73 0.72
N GLN A 15 10.62 -3.85 -0.06
CA GLN A 15 11.54 -2.75 -0.31
C GLN A 15 10.86 -1.61 -1.10
N GLN A 16 10.18 -1.94 -2.19
CA GLN A 16 9.49 -0.93 -3.02
C GLN A 16 8.36 -0.24 -2.24
N ALA A 17 7.63 -0.99 -1.41
CA ALA A 17 6.63 -0.43 -0.50
C ALA A 17 7.25 0.52 0.53
N SER A 18 8.42 0.15 1.07
CA SER A 18 9.17 0.97 2.04
C SER A 18 9.69 2.26 1.40
N ASP A 19 10.29 2.17 0.21
CA ASP A 19 10.80 3.33 -0.54
C ASP A 19 9.66 4.31 -0.87
N TRP A 20 8.50 3.77 -1.29
CA TRP A 20 7.32 4.59 -1.56
C TRP A 20 6.79 5.27 -0.30
N THR A 21 6.68 4.52 0.80
CA THR A 21 6.27 5.06 2.09
C THR A 21 7.21 6.18 2.56
N LEU A 22 8.52 5.97 2.44
CA LEU A 22 9.52 6.98 2.81
C LEU A 22 9.36 8.25 1.98
N CYS A 23 9.18 8.12 0.67
CA CYS A 23 8.94 9.28 -0.19
C CYS A 23 7.69 10.05 0.24
N VAL A 24 6.56 9.37 0.46
CA VAL A 24 5.31 10.02 0.89
C VAL A 24 5.45 10.66 2.27
N SER A 25 6.18 10.02 3.19
CA SER A 25 6.41 10.56 4.54
C SER A 25 7.22 11.85 4.56
N ALA A 26 8.07 12.06 3.55
CA ALA A 26 8.88 13.26 3.41
C ALA A 26 8.08 14.44 2.82
N LEU A 27 6.87 14.20 2.31
CA LEU A 27 6.02 15.25 1.76
C LEU A 27 5.36 16.06 2.88
N PRO A 28 5.34 17.39 2.78
CA PRO A 28 4.60 18.19 3.73
C PRO A 28 3.10 17.95 3.54
N TYR A 29 2.34 17.92 4.65
CA TYR A 29 0.91 17.65 4.68
C TYR A 29 0.01 18.65 3.90
N SER A 30 0.56 19.58 3.13
CA SER A 30 -0.20 20.51 2.29
C SER A 30 0.17 20.44 0.81
N LYS A 31 1.11 19.57 0.43
CA LYS A 31 1.56 19.45 -0.96
C LYS A 31 0.81 18.31 -1.63
N ASN A 32 -0.11 18.70 -2.51
CA ASN A 32 -0.98 17.78 -3.23
C ASN A 32 -0.45 17.56 -4.67
N ASP A 33 0.85 17.36 -4.80
CA ASP A 33 1.47 17.08 -6.10
C ASP A 33 1.38 15.58 -6.38
N LYS A 34 0.48 15.22 -7.28
CA LYS A 34 0.23 13.83 -7.70
C LYS A 34 1.41 13.17 -8.41
N GLU A 35 2.40 13.95 -8.81
CA GLU A 35 3.61 13.48 -9.48
C GLU A 35 4.75 13.18 -8.49
N LEU A 36 4.63 13.64 -7.23
CA LEU A 36 5.62 13.32 -6.20
C LEU A 36 5.45 11.86 -5.80
N CYS A 37 6.59 11.16 -5.73
CA CYS A 37 6.66 9.73 -5.46
C CYS A 37 6.09 8.81 -6.55
N LEU A 38 5.81 9.32 -7.75
CA LEU A 38 5.31 8.51 -8.87
C LEU A 38 6.32 7.43 -9.27
N LYS A 39 7.62 7.72 -9.18
CA LYS A 39 8.67 6.74 -9.46
C LYS A 39 8.58 5.55 -8.51
N GLU A 40 8.44 5.81 -7.22
CA GLU A 40 8.36 4.78 -6.18
C GLU A 40 7.04 4.01 -6.27
N GLU A 41 5.94 4.69 -6.59
CA GLU A 41 4.64 4.07 -6.92
C GLU A 41 4.77 3.10 -8.11
N THR A 42 5.38 3.53 -9.21
CA THR A 42 5.61 2.71 -10.40
C THR A 42 6.50 1.50 -10.08
N ASN A 43 7.61 1.71 -9.36
CA ASN A 43 8.49 0.62 -8.95
C ASN A 43 7.75 -0.44 -8.11
N PHE A 44 6.86 -0.01 -7.21
CA PHE A 44 6.02 -0.94 -6.44
C PHE A 44 5.05 -1.68 -7.35
N SER A 45 4.37 -0.99 -8.26
CA SER A 45 3.45 -1.61 -9.23
C SER A 45 4.15 -2.66 -10.10
N GLU A 46 5.30 -2.32 -10.68
CA GLU A 46 6.09 -3.23 -11.51
C GLU A 46 6.56 -4.46 -10.73
N CYS A 47 6.97 -4.28 -9.47
CA CYS A 47 7.33 -5.40 -8.62
C CYS A 47 6.14 -6.34 -8.38
N ILE A 48 4.95 -5.80 -8.11
CA ILE A 48 3.74 -6.59 -7.87
C ILE A 48 3.34 -7.34 -9.14
N GLU A 49 3.36 -6.68 -10.31
CA GLU A 49 3.08 -7.31 -11.60
C GLU A 49 4.08 -8.42 -11.92
N SER A 50 5.37 -8.16 -11.70
CA SER A 50 6.43 -9.15 -11.87
C SER A 50 6.20 -10.36 -10.96
N TRP A 51 5.96 -10.14 -9.66
CA TRP A 51 5.69 -11.21 -8.70
C TRP A 51 4.45 -12.04 -9.06
N ARG A 52 3.38 -11.39 -9.55
CA ARG A 52 2.17 -12.06 -10.06
C ARG A 52 2.42 -12.88 -11.31
N GLY A 53 3.40 -12.48 -12.13
CA GLY A 53 3.80 -13.19 -13.34
C GLY A 53 4.64 -14.44 -13.09
N ILE A 54 5.25 -14.60 -11.90
CA ILE A 54 6.15 -15.73 -11.60
C ILE A 54 5.40 -17.07 -11.59
N ARG A 55 4.20 -17.10 -11.00
CA ARG A 55 3.41 -18.32 -10.86
C ARG A 55 1.92 -18.07 -11.06
N GLU A 56 1.21 -19.07 -11.57
CA GLU A 56 -0.23 -18.96 -11.83
C GLU A 56 -1.03 -18.71 -10.55
N GLU A 57 -0.62 -19.30 -9.43
CA GLU A 57 -1.26 -19.06 -8.13
C GLU A 57 -1.15 -17.60 -7.64
N ASN A 58 -0.09 -16.87 -8.04
CA ASN A 58 0.11 -15.48 -7.64
C ASN A 58 -0.82 -14.52 -8.38
N ARG A 59 -1.27 -14.90 -9.58
CA ARG A 59 -2.07 -14.05 -10.47
C ARG A 59 -3.34 -13.53 -9.79
N PHE A 60 -3.98 -14.38 -8.99
CA PHE A 60 -5.23 -14.05 -8.29
C PHE A 60 -5.06 -13.94 -6.77
N PHE A 61 -3.82 -14.03 -6.28
CA PHE A 61 -3.54 -13.96 -4.85
C PHE A 61 -3.85 -12.55 -4.32
N GLN A 62 -4.64 -12.47 -3.25
CA GLN A 62 -4.87 -11.22 -2.53
C GLN A 62 -3.93 -11.18 -1.33
N MET A 63 -3.00 -10.24 -1.31
CA MET A 63 -2.20 -9.94 -0.13
C MET A 63 -3.13 -9.31 0.89
N ARG A 64 -3.53 -10.04 1.93
CA ARG A 64 -4.44 -9.58 2.98
C ARG A 64 -3.67 -9.29 4.28
N GLY A 65 -4.22 -8.44 5.14
CA GLY A 65 -3.75 -8.29 6.52
C GLY A 65 -4.01 -9.54 7.37
N GLU A 66 -3.34 -9.62 8.51
CA GLU A 66 -3.46 -10.75 9.46
C GLU A 66 -4.89 -10.85 10.01
N TYR A 67 -5.54 -9.71 10.22
CA TYR A 67 -6.91 -9.63 10.71
C TYR A 67 -7.88 -9.04 9.68
N LYS A 68 -9.15 -9.43 9.77
CA LYS A 68 -10.21 -8.90 8.91
C LYS A 68 -10.33 -7.38 9.12
N GLY A 69 -10.23 -6.62 8.04
CA GLY A 69 -10.27 -5.16 8.06
C GLY A 69 -8.89 -4.50 8.13
N GLU A 70 -7.81 -5.28 8.32
CA GLU A 70 -6.45 -4.76 8.22
C GLU A 70 -5.95 -4.72 6.79
N ALA A 71 -5.20 -3.66 6.49
CA ALA A 71 -4.41 -3.57 5.28
C ALA A 71 -3.29 -4.62 5.30
N CYS A 72 -2.87 -5.06 4.11
CA CYS A 72 -1.71 -5.91 3.98
C CYS A 72 -0.45 -5.21 4.53
N PRO A 73 0.58 -5.98 4.93
CA PRO A 73 1.80 -5.42 5.51
C PRO A 73 2.45 -4.32 4.67
N GLN A 74 2.37 -4.44 3.34
CA GLN A 74 2.91 -3.47 2.38
C GLN A 74 2.20 -2.12 2.44
N CYS A 75 0.90 -2.11 2.73
CA CYS A 75 0.08 -0.88 2.73
C CYS A 75 -0.20 -0.33 4.13
N ARG A 76 0.02 -1.12 5.19
CA ARG A 76 -0.15 -0.72 6.58
C ARG A 76 0.56 0.59 6.95
N PRO A 77 1.80 0.88 6.49
CA PRO A 77 2.47 2.14 6.81
C PRO A 77 1.71 3.39 6.37
N PHE A 78 1.03 3.36 5.22
CA PHE A 78 0.22 4.49 4.76
C PHE A 78 -0.99 4.73 5.67
N SER A 79 -1.62 3.67 6.21
CA SER A 79 -2.71 3.81 7.18
C SER A 79 -2.24 4.53 8.45
N CYS A 80 -1.10 4.09 9.01
CA CYS A 80 -0.50 4.74 10.19
C CYS A 80 -0.12 6.20 9.91
N MET A 81 0.42 6.49 8.72
CA MET A 81 0.77 7.84 8.31
C MET A 81 -0.46 8.74 8.18
N TYR A 82 -1.57 8.22 7.65
CA TYR A 82 -2.82 8.95 7.53
C TYR A 82 -3.39 9.30 8.91
N GLU A 83 -3.40 8.35 9.84
CA GLU A 83 -3.82 8.58 11.22
C GLU A 83 -2.98 9.66 11.91
N SER A 84 -1.64 9.57 11.78
CA SER A 84 -0.72 10.58 12.32
C SER A 84 -0.95 11.97 11.72
N CYS A 85 -1.16 12.04 10.40
CA CYS A 85 -1.49 13.30 9.72
C CYS A 85 -2.81 13.88 10.21
N MET A 86 -3.83 13.04 10.41
CA MET A 86 -5.15 13.46 10.90
C MET A 86 -5.07 13.98 12.34
N GLN A 87 -4.30 13.32 13.20
CA GLN A 87 -4.07 13.79 14.57
C GLN A 87 -3.33 15.13 14.61
N THR A 88 -2.39 15.36 13.69
CA THR A 88 -1.57 16.57 13.64
C THR A 88 -2.31 17.76 13.01
N THR A 89 -2.99 17.52 11.89
CA THR A 89 -3.56 18.60 11.06
C THR A 89 -5.04 18.83 11.30
N MET A 90 -5.75 17.82 11.84
CA MET A 90 -7.21 17.76 11.95
C MET A 90 -7.93 18.10 10.64
N ASN A 91 -7.27 17.92 9.49
CA ASN A 91 -7.78 18.35 8.19
C ASN A 91 -7.59 17.26 7.13
N PRO A 92 -8.65 16.57 6.70
CA PRO A 92 -8.54 15.46 5.75
C PRO A 92 -8.06 15.90 4.37
N LYS A 93 -8.25 17.17 3.98
CA LYS A 93 -7.71 17.70 2.71
C LYS A 93 -6.19 17.81 2.73
N ARG A 94 -5.58 17.97 3.90
CA ARG A 94 -4.12 17.99 4.07
C ARG A 94 -3.53 16.57 3.95
N CYS A 95 -4.27 15.58 4.44
CA CYS A 95 -3.85 14.18 4.41
C CYS A 95 -4.29 13.42 3.13
N SER A 96 -4.85 14.11 2.11
CA SER A 96 -5.47 13.46 0.96
C SER A 96 -4.51 12.63 0.13
N HIS A 97 -3.27 13.11 -0.04
CA HIS A 97 -2.23 12.40 -0.79
C HIS A 97 -1.87 11.06 -0.14
N ILE A 98 -1.75 11.01 1.20
CA ILE A 98 -1.49 9.77 1.94
C ILE A 98 -2.62 8.76 1.74
N MET A 99 -3.88 9.23 1.80
CA MET A 99 -5.04 8.38 1.56
C MET A 99 -5.11 7.88 0.12
N GLU A 100 -4.70 8.70 -0.86
CA GLU A 100 -4.61 8.29 -2.26
C GLU A 100 -3.54 7.20 -2.45
N SER A 101 -2.34 7.38 -1.88
CA SER A 101 -1.29 6.35 -1.88
C SER A 101 -1.76 5.05 -1.21
N PHE A 102 -2.45 5.14 -0.06
CA PHE A 102 -3.01 3.97 0.60
C PHE A 102 -3.98 3.21 -0.30
N ARG A 103 -4.93 3.91 -0.94
CA ARG A 103 -5.92 3.29 -1.85
C ARG A 103 -5.25 2.62 -3.04
N LYS A 104 -4.25 3.26 -3.64
CA LYS A 104 -3.47 2.71 -4.76
C LYS A 104 -2.71 1.45 -4.33
N CYS A 105 -2.04 1.50 -3.18
CA CYS A 105 -1.33 0.35 -2.62
C CYS A 105 -2.27 -0.85 -2.44
N VAL A 106 -3.43 -0.62 -1.81
CA VAL A 106 -4.44 -1.67 -1.63
C VAL A 106 -4.94 -2.20 -2.97
N LYS A 107 -5.20 -1.31 -3.94
CA LYS A 107 -5.67 -1.72 -5.27
C LYS A 107 -4.69 -2.67 -5.95
N MET A 108 -3.40 -2.37 -5.90
CA MET A 108 -2.34 -3.21 -6.49
C MET A 108 -2.23 -4.57 -5.77
N THR A 109 -2.39 -4.57 -4.44
CA THR A 109 -2.17 -5.77 -3.61
C THR A 109 -3.40 -6.70 -3.52
N TYR A 110 -4.62 -6.14 -3.57
CA TYR A 110 -5.89 -6.88 -3.48
C TYR A 110 -6.57 -7.09 -4.84
N LEU A 111 -6.08 -6.46 -5.92
CA LEU A 111 -6.71 -6.44 -7.25
C LEU A 111 -8.15 -5.90 -7.23
N ALA A 112 -8.50 -5.13 -6.20
CA ALA A 112 -9.81 -4.58 -5.99
C ALA A 112 -9.65 -3.18 -5.39
N ASP A 113 -10.56 -2.27 -5.72
CA ASP A 113 -10.66 -1.03 -4.95
C ASP A 113 -10.99 -1.38 -3.49
N PHE A 114 -10.42 -0.64 -2.54
CA PHE A 114 -10.75 -0.82 -1.12
C PHE A 114 -12.22 -0.45 -0.91
N VAL A 115 -13.10 -1.45 -0.96
CA VAL A 115 -14.52 -1.32 -0.62
C VAL A 115 -14.64 -1.76 0.84
N GLN A 116 -15.00 -0.80 1.69
CA GLN A 116 -15.31 -0.98 3.11
C GLN A 116 -16.58 -1.82 3.29
#